data_AF-A0A517Q3B7-F1
#
_entry.id   AF-A0A517Q3B7-F1
#
_cell.length_a   1.000
_cell.length_b   1.000
_cell.length_c   1.000
_cell.angle_alpha   90.00
_cell.angle_beta   90.00
_cell.angle_gamma   90.00
#
_symmetry.space_group_name_H-M   'P 1'
#
loop_
_entity.id
_entity.type
_entity.pdbx_description
1 polymer ?
#
loop_
_entity_poly.entity_id
_entity_poly.type
_entity_poly.pdbx_seq_one_letter_code
_entity_poly.pdbx_strand_id
1 'polypeptide(L)'
;MRNSTTWSLVILSGMATLFSAGCSHTNKMAGMNLPLEESPQMIMARTAEEKGQFVKAEQTYRVMLQRNPKNVTALHRMGIVCSKMGRHDMATRNLMEAVKLQPDNPKLLTDLGYALYLQNDLPAAEIALEEAIKRDTSSKRSFNNLSLVLGHQGRMDEAYQVARSVLSAEEAHANIGYICLQRGMLDDATRHYNQALEINPELDSVKEAIVQIAQLQKKQMQQAQSQEEVMVAESAPAEEVEAVVTEATPAEEPEFRVITDAETEVINPEMIPANETPVAQISAVQELPIQGFEPPLNISNDDYIPSGNDAFFETVESAQSVTNVRSAE
;
A
#
# COMPACT_ATOMS: atom_id res chain seq x y z
N MET A 1 52.39 -21.28 64.99
CA MET A 1 52.00 -20.41 63.86
C MET A 1 52.08 -18.94 64.28
N ARG A 2 53.16 -18.24 63.92
CA ARG A 2 53.20 -16.78 63.70
C ARG A 2 54.60 -16.36 63.21
N ASN A 3 54.67 -16.00 61.93
CA ASN A 3 55.82 -15.43 61.21
C ASN A 3 56.05 -13.98 61.70
N SER A 4 57.28 -13.58 62.06
CA SER A 4 58.44 -13.20 61.23
C SER A 4 58.39 -11.75 60.72
N THR A 5 59.27 -10.94 61.34
CA THR A 5 60.15 -9.90 60.77
C THR A 5 59.58 -8.56 60.26
N THR A 6 59.86 -7.54 61.08
CA THR A 6 60.24 -6.13 60.81
C THR A 6 61.34 -6.00 59.71
N TRP A 7 61.51 -4.93 58.93
CA TRP A 7 61.97 -3.56 59.27
C TRP A 7 61.85 -2.57 58.06
N SER A 8 61.62 -1.28 58.39
CA SER A 8 62.17 -0.02 57.82
C SER A 8 61.77 0.61 56.47
N LEU A 9 61.15 1.80 56.62
CA LEU A 9 61.24 3.08 55.88
C LEU A 9 62.39 3.31 54.89
N VAL A 10 62.06 3.85 53.70
CA VAL A 10 62.73 5.01 53.05
C VAL A 10 61.70 5.82 52.24
N ILE A 11 61.62 7.12 52.52
CA ILE A 11 60.92 8.15 51.75
C ILE A 11 61.91 8.70 50.71
N LEU A 12 61.51 8.88 49.44
CA LEU A 12 62.07 9.94 48.60
C LEU A 12 61.09 10.43 47.54
N SER A 13 61.13 11.76 47.38
CA SER A 13 60.34 12.67 46.56
C SER A 13 60.37 12.44 45.05
N GLY A 14 59.29 12.83 44.38
CA GLY A 14 59.30 13.07 42.93
C GLY A 14 58.02 13.72 42.40
N MET A 15 57.81 15.01 42.70
CA MET A 15 56.90 15.84 41.90
C MET A 15 57.44 15.90 40.46
N ALA A 16 56.65 15.45 39.49
CA ALA A 16 56.85 15.76 38.09
C ALA A 16 55.56 16.36 37.53
N THR A 17 55.51 17.69 37.56
CA THR A 17 54.62 18.50 36.72
C THR A 17 55.12 18.43 35.28
N LEU A 18 54.31 17.88 34.37
CA LEU A 18 54.42 18.09 32.91
C LEU A 18 53.03 18.50 32.43
N PHE A 19 52.77 19.80 32.37
CA PHE A 19 52.81 20.61 31.15
C PHE A 19 51.89 20.10 30.04
N SER A 20 50.85 20.90 29.82
CA SER A 20 49.98 20.92 28.66
C SER A 20 50.74 20.77 27.35
N ALA A 21 50.52 19.65 26.67
CA ALA A 21 50.72 19.56 25.24
C ALA A 21 49.33 19.44 24.60
N GLY A 22 48.79 20.59 24.23
CA GLY A 22 47.71 20.66 23.25
C GLY A 22 48.26 20.11 21.93
N CYS A 23 47.83 18.91 21.56
CA CYS A 23 47.95 18.43 20.19
C CYS A 23 46.72 18.90 19.41
N SER A 24 46.77 20.17 19.00
CA SER A 24 45.97 20.68 17.88
C SER A 24 46.54 20.10 16.57
N HIS A 25 46.11 18.89 16.21
CA HIS A 25 46.34 18.32 14.88
C HIS A 25 45.08 17.62 14.36
N THR A 26 44.03 18.39 14.10
CA THR A 26 43.11 18.04 13.00
C THR A 26 43.70 18.62 11.73
N ASN A 27 44.59 17.83 11.13
CA ASN A 27 45.17 18.17 9.84
C ASN A 27 44.06 18.08 8.79
N LYS A 28 43.99 19.12 7.96
CA LYS A 28 43.06 19.29 6.84
C LYS A 28 43.04 18.04 5.95
N MET A 29 41.93 17.30 5.98
CA MET A 29 41.50 16.48 4.84
C MET A 29 40.71 17.38 3.90
N ALA A 30 41.42 18.26 3.20
CA ALA A 30 40.86 19.00 2.08
C ALA A 30 40.79 18.06 0.87
N GLY A 31 39.60 17.87 0.31
CA GLY A 31 39.45 17.29 -1.04
C GLY A 31 38.51 16.09 -1.20
N MET A 32 37.82 15.63 -0.15
CA MET A 32 36.66 14.76 -0.33
C MET A 32 35.40 15.57 -0.03
N ASN A 33 34.54 15.74 -1.03
CA ASN A 33 33.12 16.01 -0.76
C ASN A 33 32.56 14.75 -0.10
N LEU A 34 32.83 14.57 1.20
CA LEU A 34 32.05 13.64 2.01
C LEU A 34 30.61 14.16 1.97
N PRO A 35 29.61 13.33 1.63
CA PRO A 35 28.23 13.71 1.85
C PRO A 35 28.12 14.15 3.31
N LEU A 36 27.46 15.29 3.57
CA LEU A 36 27.10 15.77 4.92
C LEU A 36 26.87 14.55 5.80
N GLU A 37 27.77 14.27 6.77
CA GLU A 37 27.79 12.99 7.50
C GLU A 37 26.37 12.69 7.98
N GLU A 38 25.72 11.71 7.34
CA GLU A 38 24.37 11.31 7.73
C GLU A 38 24.44 10.85 9.18
N SER A 39 23.51 11.32 10.02
CA SER A 39 23.54 10.95 11.43
C SER A 39 23.44 9.43 11.58
N PRO A 40 24.05 8.81 12.60
CA PRO A 40 23.94 7.37 12.81
C PRO A 40 22.49 6.87 12.86
N GLN A 41 21.56 7.71 13.35
CA GLN A 41 20.13 7.43 13.34
C GLN A 41 19.53 7.45 11.93
N MET A 42 19.98 8.35 11.05
CA MET A 42 19.56 8.40 9.65
C MET A 42 19.98 7.13 8.91
N ILE A 43 21.24 6.71 9.07
CA ILE A 43 21.75 5.47 8.46
C ILE A 43 20.95 4.26 8.97
N MET A 44 20.74 4.17 10.29
CA MET A 44 19.95 3.09 10.89
C MET A 44 18.51 3.04 10.36
N ALA A 45 17.85 4.20 10.23
CA ALA A 45 16.49 4.29 9.72
C ALA A 45 16.44 3.85 8.25
N ARG A 46 17.34 4.38 7.41
CA ARG A 46 17.44 4.01 6.00
C ARG A 46 17.70 2.52 5.83
N THR A 47 18.70 1.97 6.52
CA THR A 47 18.99 0.51 6.48
C THR A 47 17.80 -0.34 6.91
N ALA A 48 16.96 0.15 7.84
CA ALA A 48 15.72 -0.55 8.17
C ALA A 48 14.71 -0.51 7.01
N GLU A 49 14.60 0.60 6.28
CA GLU A 49 13.77 0.69 5.07
C GLU A 49 14.24 -0.26 3.96
N GLU A 50 15.55 -0.33 3.69
CA GLU A 50 16.10 -1.21 2.63
C GLU A 50 15.82 -2.69 2.94
N LYS A 51 15.66 -3.02 4.22
CA LYS A 51 15.30 -4.36 4.69
C LYS A 51 13.78 -4.59 4.80
N GLY A 52 12.95 -3.65 4.35
CA GLY A 52 11.50 -3.71 4.48
C GLY A 52 10.99 -3.59 5.93
N GLN A 53 11.84 -3.24 6.89
CA GLN A 53 11.51 -3.12 8.31
C GLN A 53 10.86 -1.76 8.61
N PHE A 54 9.76 -1.45 7.93
CA PHE A 54 9.13 -0.13 7.91
C PHE A 54 8.72 0.37 9.31
N VAL A 55 8.24 -0.51 10.19
CA VAL A 55 7.90 -0.15 11.57
C VAL A 55 9.14 0.32 12.35
N LYS A 56 10.29 -0.32 12.13
CA LYS A 56 11.55 0.06 12.80
C LYS A 56 12.11 1.37 12.24
N ALA A 57 12.04 1.54 10.91
CA ALA A 57 12.41 2.79 10.26
C ALA A 57 11.57 3.97 10.81
N GLU A 58 10.25 3.79 10.90
CA GLU A 58 9.33 4.77 11.45
C GLU A 58 9.69 5.17 12.89
N GLN A 59 9.93 4.20 13.77
CA GLN A 59 10.33 4.47 15.16
C GLN A 59 11.61 5.31 15.21
N THR A 60 12.57 5.02 14.34
CA THR A 60 13.85 5.74 14.28
C THR A 60 13.65 7.18 13.79
N TYR A 61 12.85 7.38 12.72
CA TYR A 61 12.48 8.71 12.25
C TYR A 61 11.72 9.51 13.30
N ARG A 62 10.81 8.88 14.04
CA ARG A 62 10.09 9.52 15.14
C ARG A 62 11.05 10.06 16.20
N VAL A 63 12.06 9.30 16.59
CA VAL A 63 13.10 9.76 17.54
C VAL A 63 13.90 10.93 16.96
N MET A 64 14.23 10.90 15.67
CA MET A 64 14.91 12.01 15.00
C MET A 64 14.06 13.28 15.01
N LEU A 65 12.75 13.16 14.73
CA LEU A 65 11.80 14.27 14.71
C LEU A 65 11.47 14.80 16.10
N GLN A 66 11.51 13.98 17.15
CA GLN A 66 11.42 14.45 18.53
C GLN A 66 12.60 15.36 18.90
N ARG A 67 13.80 15.07 18.40
CA ARG A 67 15.01 15.87 18.66
C ARG A 67 15.09 17.11 17.78
N ASN A 68 14.71 16.98 16.51
CA ASN A 68 14.65 18.07 15.56
C ASN A 68 13.36 17.97 14.72
N PRO A 69 12.27 18.63 15.15
CA PRO A 69 10.99 18.60 14.44
C PRO A 69 11.03 19.17 13.02
N LYS A 70 12.05 19.98 12.69
CA LYS A 70 12.22 20.61 11.37
C LYS A 70 13.23 19.87 10.49
N ASN A 71 13.57 18.63 10.81
CA ASN A 71 14.43 17.82 9.97
C ASN A 71 13.66 17.37 8.71
N VAL A 72 13.84 18.11 7.61
CA VAL A 72 13.16 17.88 6.33
C VAL A 72 13.38 16.46 5.82
N THR A 73 14.61 15.94 5.89
CA THR A 73 14.90 14.60 5.38
C THR A 73 14.22 13.52 6.21
N ALA A 74 14.16 13.67 7.53
CA ALA A 74 13.43 12.74 8.39
C ALA A 74 11.91 12.81 8.17
N LEU A 75 11.33 14.01 8.00
CA LEU A 75 9.93 14.19 7.64
C LEU A 75 9.61 13.52 6.29
N HIS A 76 10.45 13.75 5.29
CA HIS A 76 10.33 13.17 3.97
C HIS A 76 10.32 11.64 4.02
N ARG A 77 11.34 11.04 4.64
CA ARG A 77 11.45 9.58 4.75
C ARG A 77 10.34 8.97 5.60
N MET A 78 9.95 9.62 6.70
CA MET A 78 8.79 9.22 7.50
C MET A 78 7.51 9.17 6.66
N GLY A 79 7.33 10.15 5.76
CA GLY A 79 6.25 10.19 4.79
C GLY A 79 6.22 8.97 3.87
N ILE A 80 7.35 8.68 3.22
CA ILE A 80 7.52 7.52 2.34
C ILE A 80 7.23 6.21 3.09
N VAL A 81 7.83 6.03 4.26
CA VAL A 81 7.66 4.84 5.11
C VAL A 81 6.20 4.66 5.52
N CYS A 82 5.50 5.72 5.88
CA CYS A 82 4.07 5.67 6.18
C CYS A 82 3.24 5.28 4.95
N SER A 83 3.59 5.78 3.76
CA SER A 83 2.92 5.41 2.51
C SER A 83 3.08 3.91 2.20
N LYS A 84 4.29 3.36 2.39
CA LYS A 84 4.58 1.94 2.20
C LYS A 84 3.82 1.02 3.16
N MET A 85 3.44 1.54 4.33
CA MET A 85 2.58 0.84 5.30
C MET A 85 1.08 1.08 5.07
N GLY A 86 0.68 1.72 3.97
CA GLY A 86 -0.73 2.05 3.69
C GLY A 86 -1.31 3.16 4.57
N ARG A 87 -0.48 3.87 5.34
CA ARG A 87 -0.91 4.95 6.25
C ARG A 87 -0.81 6.30 5.55
N HIS A 88 -1.63 6.47 4.52
CA HIS A 88 -1.59 7.62 3.62
C HIS A 88 -1.82 8.97 4.34
N ASP A 89 -2.71 9.01 5.35
CA ASP A 89 -2.93 10.20 6.19
C ASP A 89 -1.68 10.64 6.98
N MET A 90 -0.87 9.69 7.41
CA MET A 90 0.41 10.00 8.06
C MET A 90 1.46 10.40 7.03
N ALA A 91 1.44 9.78 5.85
CA ALA A 91 2.35 10.09 4.76
C ALA A 91 2.20 11.56 4.33
N THR A 92 0.98 11.96 3.97
CA THR A 92 0.66 13.32 3.53
C THR A 92 0.98 14.36 4.58
N ARG A 93 0.65 14.13 5.86
CA ARG A 93 0.99 15.08 6.93
C ARG A 93 2.50 15.34 7.04
N ASN A 94 3.32 14.29 7.03
CA ASN A 94 4.77 14.46 7.12
C ASN A 94 5.35 15.13 5.86
N LEU A 95 4.85 14.77 4.67
CA LEU A 95 5.26 15.37 3.40
C LEU A 95 4.86 16.83 3.29
N MET A 96 3.65 17.20 3.73
CA MET A 96 3.22 18.59 3.80
C MET A 96 4.13 19.43 4.71
N GLU A 97 4.53 18.91 5.88
CA GLU A 97 5.49 19.61 6.74
C GLU A 97 6.87 19.73 6.08
N ALA A 98 7.33 18.71 5.37
CA ALA A 98 8.58 18.77 4.61
C ALA A 98 8.50 19.84 3.49
N VAL A 99 7.41 19.88 2.72
CA VAL A 99 7.17 20.89 1.67
C VAL A 99 7.05 22.30 2.27
N LYS A 100 6.39 22.49 3.41
CA LYS A 100 6.35 23.80 4.10
C LYS A 100 7.75 24.33 4.43
N LEU A 101 8.69 23.45 4.76
CA LEU A 101 10.08 23.81 5.08
C LEU A 101 10.95 24.02 3.83
N GLN A 102 10.62 23.34 2.72
CA GLN A 102 11.32 23.47 1.43
C GLN A 102 10.32 23.49 0.27
N PRO A 103 9.62 24.62 0.05
CA PRO A 103 8.53 24.71 -0.92
C PRO A 103 8.99 24.55 -2.37
N ASP A 104 10.25 24.86 -2.67
CA ASP A 104 10.81 24.78 -4.03
C ASP A 104 11.49 23.43 -4.33
N ASN A 105 11.37 22.43 -3.44
CA ASN A 105 11.98 21.11 -3.66
C ASN A 105 11.03 20.22 -4.49
N PRO A 106 11.32 19.99 -5.80
CA PRO A 106 10.43 19.23 -6.68
C PRO A 106 10.20 17.81 -6.19
N LYS A 107 11.22 17.16 -5.59
CA LYS A 107 11.10 15.79 -5.09
C LYS A 107 10.06 15.67 -3.98
N LEU A 108 10.03 16.62 -3.05
CA LEU A 108 9.03 16.63 -1.96
C LEU A 108 7.62 16.85 -2.51
N LEU A 109 7.48 17.70 -3.53
CA LEU A 109 6.21 17.94 -4.22
C LEU A 109 5.74 16.69 -4.98
N THR A 110 6.65 15.98 -5.67
CA THR A 110 6.34 14.70 -6.35
C THR A 110 5.84 13.64 -5.36
N ASP A 111 6.53 13.48 -4.24
CA ASP A 111 6.16 12.49 -3.22
C ASP A 111 4.85 12.89 -2.50
N LEU A 112 4.63 14.19 -2.24
CA LEU A 112 3.37 14.69 -1.71
C LEU A 112 2.20 14.43 -2.68
N GLY A 113 2.39 14.72 -3.96
CA GLY A 113 1.37 14.48 -4.98
C GLY A 113 1.00 13.00 -5.09
N TYR A 114 1.99 12.10 -5.05
CA TYR A 114 1.73 10.66 -5.02
C TYR A 114 1.02 10.20 -3.75
N ALA A 115 1.39 10.73 -2.58
CA ALA A 115 0.69 10.42 -1.32
C ALA A 115 -0.78 10.90 -1.34
N LEU A 116 -1.05 12.08 -1.89
CA LEU A 116 -2.41 12.61 -2.08
C LEU A 116 -3.23 11.78 -3.06
N TYR A 117 -2.60 11.30 -4.15
CA TYR A 117 -3.21 10.34 -5.08
C TYR A 117 -3.65 9.06 -4.36
N LEU A 118 -2.79 8.49 -3.50
CA LEU A 118 -3.13 7.30 -2.70
C LEU A 118 -4.23 7.55 -1.66
N GLN A 119 -4.42 8.80 -1.22
CA GLN A 119 -5.57 9.22 -0.42
C GLN A 119 -6.84 9.49 -1.23
N ASN A 120 -6.77 9.34 -2.56
CA ASN A 120 -7.83 9.70 -3.50
C ASN A 120 -8.18 11.21 -3.51
N ASP A 121 -7.29 12.08 -3.02
CA ASP A 121 -7.41 13.54 -3.19
C ASP A 121 -6.76 13.95 -4.51
N LEU A 122 -7.42 13.56 -5.61
CA LEU A 122 -6.93 13.78 -6.97
C LEU A 122 -6.70 15.26 -7.32
N PRO A 123 -7.57 16.22 -6.92
CA PRO A 123 -7.35 17.63 -7.21
C PRO A 123 -6.10 18.19 -6.50
N ALA A 124 -5.87 17.84 -5.23
CA ALA A 124 -4.67 18.30 -4.53
C ALA A 124 -3.39 17.63 -5.07
N ALA A 125 -3.49 16.35 -5.46
CA ALA A 125 -2.39 15.62 -6.08
C ALA A 125 -1.93 16.27 -7.39
N GLU A 126 -2.87 16.65 -8.26
CA GLU A 126 -2.60 17.36 -9.51
C GLU A 126 -1.83 18.65 -9.27
N ILE A 127 -2.33 19.51 -8.37
CA ILE A 127 -1.67 20.79 -8.04
C ILE A 127 -0.22 20.58 -7.58
N ALA A 128 0.00 19.61 -6.69
CA ALA A 128 1.34 19.31 -6.17
C ALA A 128 2.29 18.83 -7.29
N LEU A 129 1.81 18.00 -8.22
CA LEU A 129 2.60 17.45 -9.32
C LEU A 129 2.87 18.48 -10.42
N GLU A 130 1.90 19.34 -10.73
CA GLU A 130 2.11 20.48 -11.62
C GLU A 130 3.18 21.42 -11.06
N GLU A 131 3.13 21.72 -9.76
CA GLU A 131 4.20 22.47 -9.12
C GLU A 131 5.53 21.72 -9.20
N ALA A 132 5.59 20.42 -8.90
CA ALA A 132 6.82 19.64 -9.05
C ALA A 132 7.44 19.78 -10.45
N ILE A 133 6.63 19.65 -11.50
CA ILE A 133 7.05 19.77 -12.91
C ILE A 133 7.53 21.19 -13.25
N LYS A 134 6.89 22.24 -12.72
CA LYS A 134 7.35 23.62 -12.91
C LYS A 134 8.77 23.84 -12.36
N ARG A 135 9.18 23.08 -11.34
CA ARG A 135 10.49 23.23 -10.68
C ARG A 135 11.53 22.28 -11.25
N ASP A 136 11.11 21.12 -11.76
CA ASP A 136 11.95 20.21 -12.53
C ASP A 136 11.19 19.67 -13.75
N THR A 137 11.42 20.30 -14.89
CA THR A 137 10.79 19.94 -16.17
C THR A 137 11.35 18.65 -16.78
N SER A 138 12.37 18.05 -16.18
CA SER A 138 13.00 16.79 -16.65
C SER A 138 12.56 15.56 -15.84
N SER A 139 11.79 15.77 -14.77
CA SER A 139 11.39 14.71 -13.83
C SER A 139 10.37 13.75 -14.43
N LYS A 140 10.84 12.70 -15.13
CA LYS A 140 9.96 11.64 -15.68
C LYS A 140 8.95 11.11 -14.66
N ARG A 141 9.38 10.96 -13.40
CA ARG A 141 8.54 10.51 -12.29
C ARG A 141 7.37 11.45 -11.99
N SER A 142 7.59 12.76 -12.01
CA SER A 142 6.52 13.75 -11.76
C SER A 142 5.49 13.76 -12.87
N PHE A 143 5.94 13.68 -14.14
CA PHE A 143 5.05 13.55 -15.29
C PHE A 143 4.28 12.23 -15.27
N ASN A 144 4.92 11.11 -14.93
CA ASN A 144 4.25 9.83 -14.79
C ASN A 144 3.15 9.87 -13.72
N ASN A 145 3.47 10.40 -12.53
CA ASN A 145 2.49 10.54 -11.46
C ASN A 145 1.36 11.50 -11.84
N LEU A 146 1.64 12.57 -12.58
CA LEU A 146 0.59 13.47 -13.08
C LEU A 146 -0.32 12.75 -14.08
N SER A 147 0.25 11.96 -14.99
CA SER A 147 -0.51 11.12 -15.92
C SER A 147 -1.44 10.15 -15.17
N LEU A 148 -0.96 9.49 -14.11
CA LEU A 148 -1.79 8.64 -13.23
C LEU A 148 -2.96 9.43 -12.63
N VAL A 149 -2.70 10.61 -12.06
CA VAL A 149 -3.73 11.46 -11.44
C VAL A 149 -4.79 11.89 -12.47
N LEU A 150 -4.36 12.40 -13.62
CA LEU A 150 -5.27 12.82 -14.71
C LEU A 150 -6.11 11.65 -15.21
N GLY A 151 -5.49 10.48 -15.36
CA GLY A 151 -6.16 9.25 -15.74
C GLY A 151 -7.22 8.83 -14.73
N HIS A 152 -6.93 8.88 -13.43
CA HIS A 152 -7.91 8.60 -12.37
C HIS A 152 -8.99 9.67 -12.22
N GLN A 153 -8.77 10.89 -12.71
CA GLN A 153 -9.82 11.90 -12.89
C GLN A 153 -10.69 11.66 -14.15
N GLY A 154 -10.30 10.74 -15.03
CA GLY A 154 -11.01 10.43 -16.29
C GLY A 154 -10.54 11.24 -17.50
N ARG A 155 -9.49 12.04 -17.35
CA ARG A 155 -8.90 12.89 -18.40
C ARG A 155 -7.84 12.12 -19.19
N MET A 156 -8.26 11.04 -19.86
CA MET A 156 -7.34 10.07 -20.49
C MET A 156 -6.48 10.66 -21.60
N ASP A 157 -7.04 11.53 -22.44
CA ASP A 157 -6.27 12.18 -23.51
C ASP A 157 -5.15 13.05 -22.93
N GLU A 158 -5.45 13.83 -21.88
CA GLU A 158 -4.46 14.66 -21.20
C GLU A 158 -3.41 13.81 -20.49
N ALA A 159 -3.83 12.73 -19.83
CA ALA A 159 -2.92 11.76 -19.22
C ALA A 159 -1.93 11.20 -20.24
N TYR A 160 -2.40 10.86 -21.46
CA TYR A 160 -1.53 10.37 -22.54
C TYR A 160 -0.54 11.44 -23.00
N GLN A 161 -0.99 12.68 -23.22
CA GLN A 161 -0.11 13.76 -23.66
C GLN A 161 0.98 14.06 -22.62
N VAL A 162 0.63 14.06 -21.32
CA VAL A 162 1.58 14.26 -20.22
C VAL A 162 2.59 13.10 -20.14
N ALA A 163 2.15 11.86 -20.32
CA ALA A 163 3.09 10.73 -20.38
C ALA A 163 4.02 10.86 -21.59
N ARG A 164 3.46 11.16 -22.76
CA ARG A 164 4.19 11.23 -24.04
C ARG A 164 5.20 12.36 -24.11
N SER A 165 5.08 13.41 -23.29
CA SER A 165 6.05 14.50 -23.25
C SER A 165 7.41 14.08 -22.67
N VAL A 166 7.48 12.97 -21.93
CA VAL A 166 8.72 12.47 -21.33
C VAL A 166 9.02 10.99 -21.59
N LEU A 167 8.05 10.24 -22.10
CA LEU A 167 8.14 8.81 -22.42
C LEU A 167 8.09 8.55 -23.93
N SER A 168 8.60 7.40 -24.36
CA SER A 168 8.40 6.90 -25.72
C SER A 168 6.92 6.56 -25.99
N ALA A 169 6.55 6.23 -27.24
CA ALA A 169 5.14 6.01 -27.57
C ALA A 169 4.63 4.73 -26.92
N GLU A 170 5.41 3.67 -27.04
CA GLU A 170 5.16 2.39 -26.40
C GLU A 170 5.11 2.52 -24.89
N GLU A 171 5.98 3.35 -24.29
CA GLU A 171 5.96 3.60 -22.86
C GLU A 171 4.70 4.35 -22.41
N ALA A 172 4.29 5.39 -23.15
CA ALA A 172 3.07 6.14 -22.87
C ALA A 172 1.82 5.28 -23.05
N HIS A 173 1.75 4.45 -24.11
CA HIS A 173 0.65 3.53 -24.32
C HIS A 173 0.56 2.49 -23.19
N ALA A 174 1.68 1.92 -22.75
CA ALA A 174 1.69 1.00 -21.62
C ALA A 174 1.27 1.68 -20.31
N ASN A 175 1.67 2.94 -20.07
CA ASN A 175 1.21 3.69 -18.90
C ASN A 175 -0.32 3.93 -18.91
N ILE A 176 -0.89 4.31 -20.05
CA ILE A 176 -2.36 4.47 -20.15
C ILE A 176 -3.07 3.12 -20.02
N GLY A 177 -2.53 2.05 -20.60
CA GLY A 177 -3.06 0.70 -20.42
C GLY A 177 -3.15 0.31 -18.94
N TYR A 178 -2.13 0.65 -18.15
CA TYR A 178 -2.12 0.45 -16.70
C TYR A 178 -3.20 1.26 -15.98
N ILE A 179 -3.36 2.55 -16.31
CA ILE A 179 -4.41 3.39 -15.73
C ILE A 179 -5.80 2.84 -16.06
N CYS A 180 -6.04 2.43 -17.30
CA CYS A 180 -7.30 1.81 -17.73
C CYS A 180 -7.59 0.55 -16.90
N LEU A 181 -6.57 -0.29 -16.70
CA LEU A 181 -6.68 -1.51 -15.89
C LEU A 181 -7.03 -1.21 -14.43
N GLN A 182 -6.37 -0.22 -13.81
CA GLN A 182 -6.67 0.20 -12.44
C GLN A 182 -8.10 0.73 -12.27
N ARG A 183 -8.71 1.22 -13.36
CA ARG A 183 -10.10 1.70 -13.39
C ARG A 183 -11.11 0.64 -13.87
N GLY A 184 -10.70 -0.63 -14.01
CA GLY A 184 -11.58 -1.70 -14.48
C GLY A 184 -11.92 -1.66 -15.97
N MET A 185 -11.33 -0.76 -16.74
CA MET A 185 -11.59 -0.57 -18.18
C MET A 185 -10.74 -1.56 -18.99
N LEU A 186 -11.05 -2.86 -18.88
CA LEU A 186 -10.24 -3.96 -19.41
C LEU A 186 -10.04 -3.91 -20.93
N ASP A 187 -11.05 -3.50 -21.68
CA ASP A 187 -10.98 -3.40 -23.14
C ASP A 187 -10.08 -2.24 -23.59
N ASP A 188 -10.19 -1.08 -22.94
CA ASP A 188 -9.31 0.06 -23.19
C ASP A 188 -7.87 -0.26 -22.79
N ALA A 189 -7.67 -0.94 -21.65
CA ALA A 189 -6.36 -1.40 -21.23
C ALA A 189 -5.71 -2.30 -22.28
N THR A 190 -6.45 -3.29 -22.78
CA THR A 190 -6.00 -4.18 -23.86
C THR A 190 -5.65 -3.41 -25.14
N ARG A 191 -6.48 -2.44 -25.54
CA ARG A 191 -6.22 -1.61 -26.72
C ARG A 191 -4.90 -0.86 -26.59
N HIS A 192 -4.68 -0.18 -25.46
CA HIS A 192 -3.44 0.57 -25.23
C HIS A 192 -2.22 -0.34 -25.14
N TYR A 193 -2.32 -1.50 -24.50
CA TYR A 193 -1.23 -2.48 -24.46
C TYR A 193 -0.88 -3.05 -25.84
N ASN A 194 -1.89 -3.33 -26.68
CA ASN A 194 -1.64 -3.76 -28.05
C ASN A 194 -0.91 -2.67 -28.86
N GLN A 195 -1.28 -1.40 -28.71
CA GLN A 195 -0.56 -0.29 -29.36
C GLN A 195 0.91 -0.21 -28.89
N ALA A 196 1.18 -0.49 -27.61
CA ALA A 196 2.56 -0.56 -27.12
C ALA A 196 3.34 -1.72 -27.78
N LEU A 197 2.73 -2.89 -27.90
CA LEU A 197 3.34 -4.09 -28.51
C LEU A 197 3.51 -3.99 -30.03
N GLU A 198 2.64 -3.25 -30.72
CA GLU A 198 2.80 -2.94 -32.15
C GLU A 198 4.10 -2.15 -32.42
N ILE A 199 4.50 -1.30 -31.47
CA ILE A 199 5.70 -0.47 -31.56
C ILE A 199 6.93 -1.25 -31.05
N ASN A 200 6.80 -1.91 -29.90
CA ASN A 200 7.85 -2.75 -29.32
C ASN A 200 7.30 -4.13 -28.90
N PRO A 201 7.47 -5.17 -29.74
CA PRO A 201 7.01 -6.51 -29.43
C PRO A 201 7.73 -7.21 -28.27
N GLU A 202 8.85 -6.67 -27.77
CA GLU A 202 9.67 -7.29 -26.72
C GLU A 202 9.31 -6.82 -25.30
N LEU A 203 8.19 -6.11 -25.13
CA LEU A 203 7.70 -5.66 -23.81
C LEU A 203 7.03 -6.81 -23.04
N ASP A 204 7.82 -7.64 -22.37
CA ASP A 204 7.34 -8.83 -21.65
C ASP A 204 6.32 -8.50 -20.55
N SER A 205 6.53 -7.42 -19.79
CA SER A 205 5.59 -6.93 -18.79
C SER A 205 4.20 -6.58 -19.37
N VAL A 206 4.17 -6.04 -20.59
CA VAL A 206 2.90 -5.74 -21.29
C VAL A 206 2.23 -7.02 -21.78
N LYS A 207 3.00 -8.00 -22.26
CA LYS A 207 2.45 -9.33 -22.63
C LYS A 207 1.82 -10.01 -21.41
N GLU A 208 2.51 -9.99 -20.27
CA GLU A 208 2.00 -10.51 -19.00
C GLU A 208 0.71 -9.80 -18.57
N ALA A 209 0.66 -8.47 -18.68
CA ALA A 209 -0.53 -7.70 -18.36
C ALA A 209 -1.75 -8.08 -19.24
N ILE A 210 -1.56 -8.30 -20.55
CA ILE A 210 -2.62 -8.77 -21.45
C ILE A 210 -3.12 -10.16 -21.05
N VAL A 211 -2.20 -11.09 -20.73
CA VAL A 211 -2.58 -12.44 -20.26
C VAL A 211 -3.43 -12.36 -19.00
N GLN A 212 -3.04 -11.53 -18.05
CA GLN A 212 -3.79 -11.32 -16.81
C GLN A 212 -5.16 -10.68 -17.06
N ILE A 213 -5.26 -9.69 -17.97
CA ILE A 213 -6.54 -9.11 -18.38
C ILE A 213 -7.47 -10.19 -18.96
N ALA A 214 -6.95 -11.04 -19.85
CA ALA A 214 -7.74 -12.12 -20.44
C ALA A 214 -8.25 -13.11 -19.37
N GLN A 215 -7.45 -13.40 -18.34
CA GLN A 215 -7.87 -14.23 -17.20
C GLN A 215 -8.98 -13.55 -16.39
N LEU A 216 -8.87 -12.23 -16.15
CA LEU A 216 -9.89 -11.45 -15.46
C LEU A 216 -11.21 -11.43 -16.23
N GLN A 217 -11.18 -11.18 -17.54
CA GLN A 217 -12.36 -11.21 -18.40
C GLN A 217 -13.01 -12.59 -18.40
N LYS A 218 -12.22 -13.66 -18.49
CA LYS A 218 -12.73 -15.03 -18.40
C LYS A 218 -13.43 -15.29 -17.06
N LYS A 219 -12.84 -14.84 -15.95
CA LYS A 219 -13.44 -14.97 -14.61
C LYS A 219 -14.75 -14.17 -14.50
N GLN A 220 -14.78 -12.94 -15.03
CA GLN A 220 -16.00 -12.12 -15.05
C GLN A 220 -17.11 -12.77 -15.90
N MET A 221 -16.79 -13.34 -17.06
CA MET A 221 -17.76 -14.07 -17.89
C MET A 221 -18.32 -15.30 -17.18
N GLN A 222 -17.47 -16.08 -16.50
CA GLN A 222 -17.92 -17.26 -15.73
C GLN A 222 -18.82 -16.85 -14.55
N GLN A 223 -18.48 -15.76 -13.86
CA GLN A 223 -19.31 -15.23 -12.78
C GLN A 223 -20.67 -14.77 -13.30
N ALA A 224 -20.71 -14.03 -14.42
CA ALA A 224 -21.95 -13.60 -15.04
C ALA A 224 -22.85 -14.78 -15.44
N GLN A 225 -22.27 -15.83 -16.03
CA GLN A 225 -23.00 -17.06 -16.36
C GLN A 225 -23.59 -17.75 -15.13
N SER A 226 -22.80 -17.89 -14.05
CA SER A 226 -23.30 -18.50 -12.82
C SER A 226 -24.41 -17.67 -12.16
N GLN A 227 -24.35 -16.34 -12.24
CA GLN A 227 -25.42 -15.47 -11.73
C GLN A 227 -26.70 -15.60 -12.55
N GLU A 228 -26.58 -15.71 -13.88
CA GLU A 228 -27.72 -15.94 -14.77
C GLU A 228 -28.39 -17.29 -14.49
N GLU A 229 -27.60 -18.36 -14.30
CA GLU A 229 -28.12 -19.69 -13.93
C GLU A 229 -28.88 -19.67 -12.58
N VAL A 230 -28.36 -18.97 -11.57
CA VAL A 230 -29.02 -18.80 -10.27
C VAL A 230 -30.31 -18.00 -10.40
N MET A 231 -30.29 -16.88 -11.14
CA MET A 231 -31.50 -16.07 -11.38
C MET A 231 -32.59 -16.85 -12.13
N VAL A 232 -32.21 -17.67 -13.12
CA VAL A 232 -33.15 -18.54 -13.83
C VAL A 232 -33.74 -19.58 -12.88
N ALA A 233 -32.93 -20.20 -12.02
CA ALA A 233 -33.41 -21.18 -11.03
C ALA A 233 -34.35 -20.57 -9.97
N GLU A 234 -34.09 -19.34 -9.51
CA GLU A 234 -34.95 -18.63 -8.54
C GLU A 234 -36.26 -18.12 -9.15
N SER A 235 -36.27 -17.82 -10.45
CA SER A 235 -37.46 -17.35 -11.18
C SER A 235 -38.33 -18.48 -11.73
N ALA A 236 -37.86 -19.72 -11.67
CA ALA A 236 -38.65 -20.89 -12.04
C ALA A 236 -39.85 -21.02 -11.06
N PRO A 237 -41.09 -21.18 -11.56
CA PRO A 237 -42.23 -21.36 -10.69
C PRO A 237 -41.99 -22.59 -9.81
N ALA A 238 -42.18 -22.45 -8.50
CA ALA A 238 -42.15 -23.58 -7.59
C ALA A 238 -43.18 -24.60 -8.10
N GLU A 239 -42.71 -25.69 -8.72
CA GLU A 239 -43.56 -26.84 -8.97
C GLU A 239 -44.11 -27.25 -7.61
N GLU A 240 -45.44 -27.15 -7.45
CA GLU A 240 -46.14 -27.73 -6.30
C GLU A 240 -45.73 -29.20 -6.26
N VAL A 241 -44.83 -29.54 -5.32
CA VAL A 241 -44.47 -30.91 -5.05
C VAL A 241 -45.72 -31.54 -4.45
N GLU A 242 -46.53 -32.17 -5.29
CA GLU A 242 -47.61 -33.05 -4.85
C GLU A 242 -46.98 -34.07 -3.91
N ALA A 243 -47.26 -33.91 -2.61
CA ALA A 243 -46.82 -34.84 -1.59
C ALA A 243 -47.43 -36.20 -1.91
N VAL A 244 -46.64 -37.08 -2.53
CA VAL A 244 -46.97 -38.49 -2.67
C VAL A 244 -46.98 -39.07 -1.25
N VAL A 245 -48.16 -39.14 -0.67
CA VAL A 245 -48.43 -39.86 0.58
C VAL A 245 -48.20 -41.34 0.27
N THR A 246 -47.01 -41.84 0.56
CA THR A 246 -46.78 -43.28 0.63
C THR A 246 -47.42 -43.80 1.91
N GLU A 247 -48.53 -44.53 1.76
CA GLU A 247 -49.22 -45.24 2.84
C GLU A 247 -48.23 -46.14 3.60
N ALA A 248 -48.10 -45.89 4.90
CA ALA A 248 -47.38 -46.74 5.84
C ALA A 248 -48.22 -47.98 6.16
N THR A 249 -47.63 -49.16 5.99
CA THR A 249 -48.16 -50.43 6.50
C THR A 249 -47.97 -50.52 8.03
N PRO A 250 -48.97 -50.95 8.82
CA PRO A 250 -48.86 -51.03 10.27
C PRO A 250 -48.41 -52.41 10.76
N ALA A 251 -47.52 -52.43 11.77
CA ALA A 251 -47.58 -53.22 13.00
C ALA A 251 -46.18 -53.67 13.48
N GLU A 252 -45.72 -53.12 14.60
CA GLU A 252 -45.44 -53.83 15.87
C GLU A 252 -44.92 -52.82 16.91
N GLU A 253 -45.71 -52.57 17.96
CA GLU A 253 -45.35 -51.86 19.21
C GLU A 253 -44.70 -52.85 20.22
N PRO A 254 -44.19 -52.48 21.43
CA PRO A 254 -44.11 -51.15 22.07
C PRO A 254 -42.73 -50.83 22.73
N GLU A 255 -42.50 -49.59 23.18
CA GLU A 255 -42.21 -49.34 24.60
C GLU A 255 -42.27 -47.83 24.96
N PHE A 256 -43.08 -47.57 25.99
CA PHE A 256 -43.44 -46.28 26.54
C PHE A 256 -42.31 -45.74 27.44
N ARG A 257 -41.93 -44.46 27.27
CA ARG A 257 -41.47 -43.64 28.40
C ARG A 257 -41.91 -42.18 28.24
N VAL A 258 -42.78 -41.79 29.16
CA VAL A 258 -43.32 -40.44 29.38
C VAL A 258 -42.30 -39.59 30.13
N ILE A 259 -42.05 -38.37 29.66
CA ILE A 259 -41.77 -37.21 30.51
C ILE A 259 -42.56 -36.03 29.94
N THR A 260 -43.33 -35.37 30.82
CA THR A 260 -44.30 -34.31 30.55
C THR A 260 -43.71 -32.90 30.78
N ASP A 261 -44.40 -31.92 30.18
CA ASP A 261 -44.48 -30.47 30.49
C ASP A 261 -43.23 -29.61 30.17
N ALA A 262 -43.29 -28.37 29.64
CA ALA A 262 -44.34 -27.36 29.71
C ALA A 262 -44.22 -26.27 28.61
N GLU A 263 -45.38 -25.73 28.24
CA GLU A 263 -45.70 -24.31 27.98
C GLU A 263 -45.20 -23.56 26.72
N THR A 264 -46.15 -23.46 25.80
CA THR A 264 -46.52 -22.39 24.86
C THR A 264 -45.98 -20.96 25.11
N GLU A 265 -45.47 -20.34 24.05
CA GLU A 265 -45.60 -18.90 23.82
C GLU A 265 -46.04 -18.61 22.37
N VAL A 266 -47.14 -17.87 22.25
CA VAL A 266 -47.85 -17.53 21.03
C VAL A 266 -47.24 -16.25 20.45
N ILE A 267 -46.69 -16.29 19.23
CA ILE A 267 -46.27 -15.08 18.51
C ILE A 267 -47.44 -14.60 17.63
N ASN A 268 -47.93 -13.42 17.95
CA ASN A 268 -48.98 -12.67 17.25
C ASN A 268 -48.41 -12.03 15.96
N PRO A 269 -48.98 -12.22 14.76
CA PRO A 269 -48.47 -11.64 13.53
C PRO A 269 -49.37 -10.48 13.06
N GLU A 270 -49.05 -9.24 13.41
CA GLU A 270 -49.62 -8.08 12.72
C GLU A 270 -48.84 -6.80 13.07
N MET A 271 -48.38 -6.08 12.03
CA MET A 271 -48.02 -4.64 11.94
C MET A 271 -46.76 -4.43 11.08
N ILE A 272 -46.91 -4.52 9.76
CA ILE A 272 -46.03 -3.81 8.79
C ILE A 272 -46.93 -2.94 7.94
N PRO A 273 -46.95 -1.60 8.10
CA PRO A 273 -47.52 -0.73 7.10
C PRO A 273 -46.55 -0.63 5.91
N ALA A 274 -47.04 -1.05 4.74
CA ALA A 274 -46.47 -0.71 3.45
C ALA A 274 -46.47 0.82 3.28
N ASN A 275 -45.38 1.36 2.77
CA ASN A 275 -45.33 2.35 1.67
C ASN A 275 -44.07 3.24 1.75
N GLU A 276 -42.90 2.73 1.34
CA GLU A 276 -41.83 3.58 0.80
C GLU A 276 -41.10 2.81 -0.32
N THR A 277 -41.24 3.27 -1.55
CA THR A 277 -40.37 2.89 -2.67
C THR A 277 -38.95 3.37 -2.37
N PRO A 278 -37.93 2.50 -2.26
CA PRO A 278 -36.55 2.95 -2.25
C PRO A 278 -36.18 3.32 -3.68
N VAL A 279 -36.05 4.62 -3.95
CA VAL A 279 -35.29 5.12 -5.09
C VAL A 279 -33.87 4.59 -4.88
N ALA A 280 -33.46 3.61 -5.69
CA ALA A 280 -32.09 3.17 -5.73
C ALA A 280 -31.23 4.36 -6.18
N GLN A 281 -30.67 5.08 -5.21
CA GLN A 281 -29.46 5.86 -5.45
C GLN A 281 -28.39 4.85 -5.84
N ILE A 282 -28.14 4.73 -7.13
CA ILE A 282 -26.93 4.11 -7.66
C ILE A 282 -25.78 5.03 -7.21
N SER A 283 -25.36 4.87 -5.96
CA SER A 283 -24.06 5.33 -5.52
C SER A 283 -23.06 4.57 -6.36
N ALA A 284 -22.23 5.31 -7.09
CA ALA A 284 -21.16 4.77 -7.91
C ALA A 284 -20.47 3.65 -7.12
N VAL A 285 -20.54 2.43 -7.64
CA VAL A 285 -19.76 1.31 -7.11
C VAL A 285 -18.32 1.76 -7.16
N GLN A 286 -17.76 1.99 -5.98
CA GLN A 286 -16.37 2.35 -5.80
C GLN A 286 -15.56 1.10 -6.14
N GLU A 287 -15.23 0.95 -7.42
CA GLU A 287 -14.31 -0.09 -7.85
C GLU A 287 -12.95 0.24 -7.24
N LEU A 288 -12.59 -0.51 -6.20
CA LEU A 288 -11.24 -0.49 -5.67
C LEU A 288 -10.28 -0.84 -6.82
N PRO A 289 -9.11 -0.17 -6.92
CA PRO A 289 -8.11 -0.54 -7.90
C PRO A 289 -7.84 -2.04 -7.85
N ILE A 290 -7.72 -2.68 -9.01
CA ILE A 290 -7.41 -4.11 -9.09
C ILE A 290 -6.05 -4.32 -8.41
N GLN A 291 -6.08 -4.83 -7.18
CA GLN A 291 -4.90 -5.05 -6.35
C GLN A 291 -4.02 -6.12 -6.98
N GLY A 292 -2.70 -5.89 -7.00
CA GLY A 292 -1.71 -6.86 -7.48
C GLY A 292 -1.12 -6.59 -8.87
N PHE A 293 -1.51 -5.50 -9.54
CA PHE A 293 -0.89 -5.10 -10.82
C PHE A 293 0.19 -4.04 -10.60
N GLU A 294 1.42 -4.37 -10.95
CA GLU A 294 2.52 -3.41 -11.05
C GLU A 294 2.48 -2.69 -12.42
N PRO A 295 2.90 -1.42 -12.47
CA PRO A 295 3.03 -0.72 -13.74
C PRO A 295 4.03 -1.47 -14.64
N PRO A 296 3.72 -1.69 -15.93
CA PRO A 296 4.53 -2.52 -16.82
C PRO A 296 5.91 -1.92 -17.13
N LEU A 297 6.17 -0.68 -16.74
CA LEU A 297 7.43 0.01 -16.98
C LEU A 297 7.96 0.53 -15.65
N ASN A 298 9.20 0.15 -15.34
CA ASN A 298 9.90 0.44 -14.10
C ASN A 298 10.26 1.93 -13.98
N ILE A 299 9.26 2.82 -14.00
CA ILE A 299 9.36 4.18 -13.48
C ILE A 299 8.93 4.07 -12.02
N SER A 300 9.72 3.33 -11.23
CA SER A 300 9.37 3.06 -9.84
C SER A 300 9.27 4.35 -9.05
N ASN A 301 8.23 4.47 -8.23
CA ASN A 301 8.16 5.51 -7.21
C ASN A 301 9.19 5.28 -6.07
N ASP A 302 10.01 4.22 -6.14
CA ASP A 302 10.93 3.77 -5.08
C ASP A 302 12.39 4.24 -5.23
N ASP A 303 12.66 5.20 -6.14
CA ASP A 303 13.99 5.76 -6.47
C ASP A 303 14.74 6.45 -5.30
N TYR A 304 14.43 6.17 -4.04
CA TYR A 304 15.22 6.65 -2.90
C TYR A 304 15.78 5.57 -1.96
N ILE A 305 15.94 4.34 -2.44
CA ILE A 305 16.85 3.38 -1.81
C ILE A 305 17.82 2.86 -2.88
N PRO A 306 19.13 3.14 -2.79
CA PRO A 306 20.09 2.45 -3.63
C PRO A 306 20.30 1.05 -3.07
N SER A 307 19.54 0.06 -3.52
CA SER A 307 19.93 -1.34 -3.38
C SER A 307 19.20 -2.21 -4.40
N GLY A 308 20.00 -2.96 -5.17
CA GLY A 308 19.51 -3.88 -6.16
C GLY A 308 18.70 -5.05 -5.59
N ASN A 309 18.07 -5.75 -6.53
CA ASN A 309 17.14 -6.87 -6.44
C ASN A 309 15.66 -6.46 -6.35
N ASP A 310 15.07 -6.38 -7.54
CA ASP A 310 13.64 -6.52 -7.77
C ASP A 310 13.18 -7.91 -7.31
N ALA A 311 12.53 -7.96 -6.16
CA ALA A 311 11.74 -9.09 -5.69
C ALA A 311 10.81 -8.60 -4.57
N PHE A 312 9.65 -8.07 -4.92
CA PHE A 312 8.67 -7.63 -3.92
C PHE A 312 7.23 -7.93 -4.38
N PHE A 313 6.78 -9.18 -4.18
CA PHE A 313 5.45 -9.59 -3.66
C PHE A 313 5.12 -11.04 -4.06
N GLU A 314 5.75 -12.00 -3.40
CA GLU A 314 5.12 -13.30 -3.13
C GLU A 314 4.79 -13.33 -1.64
N THR A 315 3.51 -13.16 -1.27
CA THR A 315 2.79 -13.84 -0.17
C THR A 315 1.60 -13.01 0.31
N VAL A 316 0.39 -13.41 -0.09
CA VAL A 316 -0.74 -13.56 0.85
C VAL A 316 -1.57 -14.78 0.38
N GLU A 317 -1.10 -15.98 0.71
CA GLU A 317 -1.98 -17.14 0.88
C GLU A 317 -2.08 -17.43 2.38
N SER A 318 -3.30 -17.83 2.79
CA SER A 318 -3.72 -18.27 4.13
C SER A 318 -4.09 -17.17 5.16
N ALA A 319 -5.32 -16.68 5.05
CA ALA A 319 -6.13 -16.41 6.23
C ALA A 319 -7.12 -17.58 6.41
N GLN A 320 -6.63 -18.71 6.93
CA GLN A 320 -7.49 -19.77 7.45
C GLN A 320 -7.70 -19.54 8.95
N SER A 321 -8.95 -19.24 9.29
CA SER A 321 -9.68 -19.58 10.53
C SER A 321 -8.86 -19.70 11.83
N VAL A 322 -8.92 -18.66 12.67
CA VAL A 322 -8.82 -18.83 14.12
C VAL A 322 -10.20 -18.59 14.71
N THR A 323 -10.94 -19.67 14.90
CA THR A 323 -12.13 -19.72 15.75
C THR A 323 -11.69 -19.58 17.20
N ASN A 324 -11.90 -18.39 17.78
CA ASN A 324 -11.83 -18.21 19.23
C ASN A 324 -13.18 -18.65 19.82
N VAL A 325 -13.25 -19.88 20.31
CA VAL A 325 -14.28 -20.31 21.26
C VAL A 325 -13.95 -19.66 22.60
N ARG A 326 -14.76 -18.67 22.99
CA ARG A 326 -14.86 -18.20 24.36
C ARG A 326 -15.79 -19.16 25.10
N SER A 327 -15.23 -20.04 25.91
CA SER A 327 -15.96 -20.70 27.00
C SER A 327 -15.90 -19.78 28.21
N ALA A 328 -17.07 -19.39 28.71
CA ALA A 328 -17.24 -18.85 30.04
C ALA A 328 -17.23 -20.02 31.03
N GLU A 329 -16.32 -19.95 32.01
CA GLU A 329 -16.47 -20.30 33.44
C GLU A 329 -15.19 -19.94 34.19
#